data_AF-A0A7S0LID2-F1
#
_entry.id   AF-A0A7S0LID2-F1
#
_cell.length_a   1.000
_cell.length_b   1.000
_cell.length_c   1.000
_cell.angle_alpha   90.00
_cell.angle_beta   90.00
_cell.angle_gamma   90.00
#
_symmetry.space_group_name_H-M   'P 1'
#
loop_
_entity.id
_entity.type
_entity.pdbx_description
1 polymer ?
#
loop_
_entity_poly.entity_id
_entity_poly.type
_entity_poly.pdbx_seq_one_letter_code
_entity_poly.pdbx_strand_id
1 'polypeptide(L)'
;AGLQLLDEMEREGLTPSIQCFNSALSACDKGSQPAEALSLLGRMSPRMPPDVVSYATAISACSRDSAHWRTGVELLRQMDAVGVRPNVFAYASAASACATGGAWEEALELLDEMDEASVAPNEVVYGAVLSACASQGQWKHALKLLSDMRARGLPIDAPAMNAAINACGRGRAWREALALHVQLSANG
;
A
#
# COMPACT_ATOMS: atom_id res chain seq x y z
N ALA A 1 14.64 2.35 -20.47
CA ALA A 1 14.14 3.57 -21.15
C ALA A 1 14.13 4.78 -20.20
N GLY A 2 13.29 4.85 -19.16
CA GLY A 2 13.21 6.03 -18.28
C GLY A 2 14.52 6.38 -17.53
N LEU A 3 15.20 5.37 -16.96
CA LEU A 3 16.50 5.55 -16.29
C LEU A 3 17.61 5.99 -17.25
N GLN A 4 17.70 5.34 -18.42
CA GLN A 4 18.68 5.68 -19.45
C GLN A 4 18.52 7.12 -19.95
N LEU A 5 17.28 7.59 -20.11
CA LEU A 5 16.99 8.98 -20.49
C LEU A 5 17.41 9.97 -19.40
N LEU A 6 17.22 9.64 -18.11
CA LEU A 6 17.68 10.48 -17.01
C LEU A 6 19.21 10.57 -16.97
N ASP A 7 19.89 9.44 -17.11
CA ASP A 7 21.35 9.40 -17.10
C ASP A 7 21.94 10.12 -18.33
N GLU A 8 21.28 10.03 -19.49
CA GLU A 8 21.67 10.76 -20.70
C GLU A 8 21.45 12.27 -20.57
N MET A 9 20.32 12.71 -20.01
CA MET A 9 20.05 14.13 -19.71
C MET A 9 21.09 14.71 -18.74
N GLU A 10 21.44 13.98 -17.68
CA GLU A 10 22.48 14.41 -16.74
C GLU A 10 23.86 14.49 -17.42
N ARG A 11 24.18 13.54 -18.30
CA ARG A 11 25.43 13.54 -19.07
C ARG A 11 25.52 14.70 -20.06
N GLU A 12 24.38 15.15 -20.58
CA GLU A 12 24.26 16.32 -21.45
C GLU A 12 24.17 17.65 -20.68
N GLY A 13 24.21 17.61 -19.34
CA GLY A 13 24.15 18.80 -18.49
C GLY A 13 22.75 19.43 -18.39
N LEU A 14 21.70 18.71 -18.82
CA LEU A 14 20.31 19.12 -18.67
C LEU A 14 19.83 18.78 -17.26
N THR A 15 19.20 19.74 -16.57
CA THR A 15 18.60 19.49 -15.26
C THR A 15 17.28 18.74 -15.44
N PRO A 16 17.16 17.47 -15.01
CA PRO A 16 15.91 16.73 -15.14
C PRO A 16 14.81 17.37 -14.31
N SER A 17 13.61 17.44 -14.86
CA SER A 17 12.44 17.95 -14.13
C SER A 17 11.86 16.90 -13.19
N ILE A 18 11.04 17.31 -12.23
CA ILE A 18 10.27 16.38 -11.37
C ILE A 18 9.41 15.41 -12.18
N GLN A 19 8.91 15.82 -13.35
CA GLN A 19 8.12 14.97 -14.24
C GLN A 19 8.96 13.82 -14.84
N CYS A 20 10.25 14.06 -15.11
CA CYS A 20 11.17 13.04 -15.58
C CYS A 20 11.40 11.98 -14.49
N PHE A 21 11.61 12.42 -13.24
CA PHE A 21 11.76 11.52 -12.09
C PHE A 21 10.48 10.72 -11.83
N ASN A 22 9.30 11.37 -11.78
CA ASN A 22 8.02 10.68 -11.59
C ASN A 22 7.73 9.66 -12.71
N SER A 23 8.11 9.99 -13.96
CA SER A 23 7.98 9.05 -15.08
C SER A 23 8.90 7.84 -14.94
N ALA A 24 10.15 8.05 -14.50
CA ALA A 24 11.09 6.97 -14.25
C ALA A 24 10.66 6.11 -13.06
N LEU A 25 10.19 6.71 -11.97
CA LEU A 25 9.61 6.02 -10.82
C LEU A 25 8.40 5.15 -11.23
N SER A 26 7.50 5.68 -12.06
CA SER A 26 6.37 4.90 -12.58
C SER A 26 6.81 3.72 -13.44
N ALA A 27 7.90 3.87 -14.20
CA ALA A 27 8.49 2.75 -14.94
C ALA A 27 9.11 1.70 -14.01
N CYS A 28 9.76 2.10 -12.92
CA CYS A 28 10.29 1.19 -11.90
C CYS A 28 9.17 0.44 -11.17
N ASP A 29 8.08 1.12 -10.79
CA ASP A 29 6.89 0.46 -10.21
C ASP A 29 6.33 -0.60 -11.17
N LYS A 30 6.05 -0.24 -12.42
CA LYS A 30 5.55 -1.18 -13.43
C LYS A 30 6.54 -2.31 -13.75
N GLY A 31 7.83 -2.04 -13.59
CA GLY A 31 8.91 -2.99 -13.79
C GLY A 31 9.23 -3.85 -12.56
N SER A 32 8.47 -3.74 -11.46
CA SER A 32 8.71 -4.44 -10.19
C SER A 32 10.16 -4.30 -9.69
N GLN A 33 10.69 -3.08 -9.79
CA GLN A 33 12.07 -2.71 -9.49
C GLN A 33 12.12 -1.73 -8.30
N PRO A 34 11.89 -2.20 -7.06
CA PRO A 34 11.84 -1.35 -5.87
C PRO A 34 13.20 -0.75 -5.53
N ALA A 35 14.31 -1.48 -5.72
CA ALA A 35 15.65 -0.97 -5.43
C ALA A 35 16.01 0.24 -6.31
N GLU A 36 15.66 0.19 -7.59
CA GLU A 36 15.85 1.29 -8.53
C GLU A 36 14.92 2.46 -8.20
N ALA A 37 13.67 2.20 -7.81
CA ALA A 37 12.73 3.26 -7.38
C ALA A 37 13.25 4.01 -6.15
N LEU A 38 13.79 3.29 -5.17
CA LEU A 38 14.39 3.87 -3.96
C LEU A 38 15.65 4.67 -4.28
N SER A 39 16.51 4.14 -5.16
CA SER A 39 17.70 4.85 -5.64
C SER A 39 17.33 6.15 -6.35
N LEU A 40 16.30 6.14 -7.21
CA LEU A 40 15.77 7.33 -7.87
C LEU A 40 15.25 8.36 -6.88
N LEU A 41 14.49 7.93 -5.86
CA LEU A 41 13.98 8.83 -4.83
C LEU A 41 15.14 9.48 -4.05
N GLY A 42 16.19 8.71 -3.74
CA GLY A 42 17.40 9.21 -3.08
C GLY A 42 18.26 10.15 -3.94
N ARG A 43 18.16 10.08 -5.28
CA ARG A 43 18.83 11.01 -6.22
C ARG A 43 18.17 12.39 -6.26
N MET A 44 16.93 12.53 -5.80
CA MET A 44 16.23 13.82 -5.80
C MET A 44 16.89 14.78 -4.81
N SER A 45 17.32 15.94 -5.31
CA SER A 45 18.08 16.93 -4.52
C SER A 45 17.15 17.87 -3.74
N PRO A 46 17.65 18.62 -2.74
CA PRO A 46 16.87 19.68 -2.09
C PRO A 46 16.35 20.78 -3.04
N ARG A 47 16.96 20.95 -4.22
CA ARG A 47 16.48 21.87 -5.26
C ARG A 47 15.31 21.31 -6.09
N MET A 48 15.08 20.01 -5.99
CA MET A 48 14.01 19.26 -6.65
C MET A 48 13.45 18.24 -5.66
N PRO A 49 12.79 18.70 -4.58
CA PRO A 49 12.33 17.81 -3.53
C PRO A 49 11.30 16.81 -4.07
N PRO A 50 11.29 15.56 -3.57
CA PRO A 50 10.24 14.62 -3.93
C PRO A 50 8.86 15.15 -3.53
N ASP A 51 7.88 14.95 -4.40
CA ASP A 51 6.49 15.31 -4.12
C ASP A 51 5.67 14.09 -3.67
N VAL A 52 4.38 14.30 -3.43
CA VAL A 52 3.44 13.22 -3.06
C VAL A 52 3.47 12.09 -4.10
N VAL A 53 3.59 12.41 -5.38
CA VAL A 53 3.62 11.42 -6.47
C VAL A 53 4.91 10.61 -6.43
N SER A 54 6.06 11.26 -6.19
CA SER A 54 7.36 10.60 -6.08
C SER A 54 7.35 9.55 -4.95
N TYR A 55 6.91 9.95 -3.76
CA TYR A 55 6.82 9.04 -2.60
C TYR A 55 5.79 7.94 -2.80
N ALA A 56 4.56 8.29 -3.18
CA ALA A 56 3.49 7.34 -3.45
C ALA A 56 3.91 6.25 -4.46
N THR A 57 4.58 6.65 -5.54
CA THR A 57 5.05 5.71 -6.57
C THR A 57 6.16 4.81 -6.05
N ALA A 58 7.09 5.35 -5.25
CA ALA A 58 8.15 4.55 -4.62
C ALA A 58 7.57 3.53 -3.62
N ILE A 59 6.61 3.94 -2.79
CA ILE A 59 5.90 3.04 -1.85
C ILE A 59 5.14 1.95 -2.61
N SER A 60 4.48 2.29 -3.72
CA SER A 60 3.82 1.31 -4.60
C SER A 60 4.83 0.30 -5.18
N ALA A 61 6.02 0.74 -5.59
CA ALA A 61 7.05 -0.19 -6.05
C ALA A 61 7.47 -1.16 -4.92
N CYS A 62 7.58 -0.68 -3.68
CA CYS A 62 7.85 -1.51 -2.51
C CYS A 62 6.74 -2.53 -2.23
N SER A 63 5.49 -2.27 -2.64
CA SER A 63 4.40 -3.25 -2.43
C SER A 63 4.46 -4.46 -3.36
N ARG A 64 5.32 -4.44 -4.38
CA ARG A 64 5.46 -5.54 -5.35
C ARG A 64 6.38 -6.67 -4.88
N ASP A 65 7.14 -6.45 -3.81
CA ASP A 65 8.13 -7.38 -3.30
C ASP A 65 8.07 -7.45 -1.76
N SER A 66 8.09 -8.66 -1.22
CA SER A 66 8.06 -8.89 0.22
C SER A 66 9.36 -8.51 0.92
N ALA A 67 10.47 -8.27 0.20
CA ALA A 67 11.71 -7.82 0.85
C ALA A 67 11.65 -6.35 1.30
N HIS A 68 10.81 -5.52 0.66
CA HIS A 68 10.85 -4.06 0.79
C HIS A 68 9.66 -3.46 1.55
N TRP A 69 8.80 -4.28 2.17
CA TRP A 69 7.61 -3.78 2.85
C TRP A 69 7.93 -2.78 3.97
N ARG A 70 8.98 -3.05 4.77
CA ARG A 70 9.43 -2.15 5.84
C ARG A 70 9.80 -0.79 5.32
N THR A 71 10.58 -0.76 4.22
CA THR A 71 10.98 0.47 3.56
C THR A 71 9.76 1.23 3.02
N GLY A 72 8.74 0.55 2.51
CA GLY A 72 7.48 1.18 2.09
C GLY A 72 6.78 1.91 3.24
N VAL A 73 6.72 1.31 4.42
CA VAL A 73 6.13 1.94 5.63
C VAL A 73 7.00 3.08 6.15
N GLU A 74 8.32 2.91 6.18
CA GLU A 74 9.26 3.96 6.57
C GLU A 74 9.16 5.19 5.65
N LEU A 75 9.06 4.97 4.34
CA LEU A 75 8.86 6.04 3.38
C LEU A 75 7.55 6.81 3.62
N LEU A 76 6.46 6.10 3.89
CA LEU A 76 5.18 6.73 4.22
C LEU A 76 5.31 7.65 5.43
N ARG A 77 5.90 7.16 6.53
CA ARG A 77 6.11 7.94 7.76
C ARG A 77 7.12 9.08 7.55
N GLN A 78 8.08 8.91 6.64
CA GLN A 78 9.02 9.96 6.26
C GLN A 78 8.33 11.13 5.55
N MET A 79 7.27 10.88 4.76
CA MET A 79 6.56 11.94 4.02
C MET A 79 6.13 13.07 4.97
N ASP A 80 5.46 12.74 6.08
CA ASP A 80 5.04 13.75 7.06
C ASP A 80 6.22 14.46 7.72
N ALA A 81 7.32 13.73 8.01
CA ALA A 81 8.52 14.31 8.60
C ALA A 81 9.21 15.35 7.69
N VAL A 82 9.07 15.23 6.38
CA VAL A 82 9.58 16.21 5.40
C VAL A 82 8.51 17.22 4.94
N GLY A 83 7.33 17.24 5.59
CA GLY A 83 6.24 18.16 5.30
C GLY A 83 5.42 17.81 4.06
N VAL A 84 5.56 16.59 3.53
CA VAL A 84 4.74 16.07 2.44
C VAL A 84 3.61 15.24 3.04
N ARG A 85 2.36 15.70 2.93
CA ARG A 85 1.21 14.98 3.48
C ARG A 85 0.96 13.66 2.73
N PRO A 86 0.99 12.49 3.39
CA PRO A 86 0.49 11.25 2.81
C PRO A 86 -0.96 11.40 2.36
N ASN A 87 -1.30 10.74 1.26
CA ASN A 87 -2.69 10.64 0.81
C ASN A 87 -3.17 9.19 0.92
N VAL A 88 -4.47 8.97 0.67
CA VAL A 88 -5.09 7.64 0.70
C VAL A 88 -4.33 6.62 -0.16
N PHE A 89 -3.78 7.05 -1.31
CA PHE A 89 -3.02 6.16 -2.17
C PHE A 89 -1.70 5.70 -1.53
N ALA A 90 -0.94 6.61 -0.91
CA ALA A 90 0.31 6.26 -0.22
C ALA A 90 0.06 5.26 0.92
N TYR A 91 -1.00 5.46 1.71
CA TYR A 91 -1.43 4.52 2.74
C TYR A 91 -1.86 3.16 2.15
N ALA A 92 -2.64 3.16 1.08
CA ALA A 92 -3.06 1.93 0.41
C ALA A 92 -1.86 1.13 -0.14
N SER A 93 -0.87 1.81 -0.72
CA SER A 93 0.37 1.19 -1.19
C SER A 93 1.20 0.62 -0.04
N ALA A 94 1.35 1.35 1.07
CA ALA A 94 2.06 0.86 2.24
C ALA A 94 1.37 -0.35 2.88
N ALA A 95 0.05 -0.31 3.03
CA ALA A 95 -0.75 -1.44 3.53
C ALA A 95 -0.64 -2.67 2.59
N SER A 96 -0.59 -2.43 1.28
CA SER A 96 -0.37 -3.50 0.29
C SER A 96 1.03 -4.12 0.43
N ALA A 97 2.05 -3.31 0.72
CA ALA A 97 3.39 -3.79 1.02
C ALA A 97 3.41 -4.62 2.30
N CYS A 98 2.73 -4.18 3.35
CA CYS A 98 2.55 -4.99 4.57
C CYS A 98 1.87 -6.33 4.27
N ALA A 99 0.88 -6.36 3.36
CA ALA A 99 0.22 -7.59 2.96
C ALA A 99 1.17 -8.59 2.26
N THR A 100 2.05 -8.11 1.37
CA THR A 100 3.08 -8.97 0.73
C THR A 100 4.18 -9.39 1.70
N GLY A 101 4.52 -8.53 2.66
CA GLY A 101 5.45 -8.81 3.75
C GLY A 101 4.92 -9.70 4.87
N GLY A 102 3.60 -9.90 4.94
CA GLY A 102 2.95 -10.61 6.04
C GLY A 102 2.88 -9.83 7.36
N ALA A 103 3.09 -8.52 7.31
CA ALA A 103 3.16 -7.60 8.44
C ALA A 103 1.75 -7.08 8.81
N TRP A 104 0.90 -7.96 9.33
CA TRP A 104 -0.50 -7.65 9.60
C TRP A 104 -0.70 -6.65 10.74
N GLU A 105 0.21 -6.62 11.72
CA GLU A 105 0.18 -5.68 12.85
C GLU A 105 0.43 -4.26 12.33
N GLU A 106 1.51 -4.08 11.56
CA GLU A 106 1.83 -2.81 10.92
C GLU A 106 0.72 -2.36 9.95
N ALA A 107 0.09 -3.29 9.22
CA ALA A 107 -1.05 -2.96 8.36
C ALA A 107 -2.25 -2.40 9.14
N LEU A 108 -2.51 -2.89 10.36
CA LEU A 108 -3.56 -2.36 11.23
C LEU A 108 -3.18 -1.00 11.80
N GLU A 109 -1.94 -0.82 12.24
CA GLU A 109 -1.42 0.47 12.72
C GLU A 109 -1.60 1.57 11.67
N LEU A 110 -1.39 1.26 10.39
CA LEU A 110 -1.60 2.21 9.30
C LEU A 110 -3.04 2.75 9.22
N LEU A 111 -4.06 1.96 9.60
CA LEU A 111 -5.44 2.46 9.65
C LEU A 111 -5.65 3.46 10.79
N ASP A 112 -5.00 3.22 11.94
CA ASP A 112 -5.06 4.14 13.08
C ASP A 112 -4.30 5.44 12.75
N GLU A 113 -3.13 5.34 12.11
CA GLU A 113 -2.35 6.49 11.62
C GLU A 113 -3.13 7.35 10.61
N MET A 114 -3.96 6.73 9.76
CA MET A 114 -4.83 7.46 8.82
C MET A 114 -5.85 8.34 9.55
N ASP A 115 -6.46 7.83 10.61
CA ASP A 115 -7.42 8.59 11.41
C ASP A 115 -6.71 9.76 12.13
N GLU A 116 -5.48 9.55 12.65
CA GLU A 116 -4.64 10.63 13.23
C GLU A 116 -4.24 11.70 12.20
N ALA A 117 -3.92 11.27 10.97
CA ALA A 117 -3.60 12.15 9.85
C ALA A 117 -4.83 12.84 9.24
N SER A 118 -6.04 12.56 9.74
CA SER A 118 -7.31 13.04 9.17
C SER A 118 -7.51 12.64 7.71
N VAL A 119 -6.99 11.47 7.32
CA VAL A 119 -7.14 10.88 5.99
C VAL A 119 -8.13 9.73 6.08
N ALA A 120 -9.31 9.86 5.49
CA ALA A 120 -10.31 8.80 5.57
C ALA A 120 -9.87 7.55 4.76
N PRO A 121 -9.76 6.35 5.37
CA PRO A 121 -9.48 5.13 4.63
C PRO A 121 -10.67 4.75 3.74
N ASN A 122 -10.35 4.26 2.54
CA ASN A 122 -11.32 3.76 1.58
C ASN A 122 -11.29 2.22 1.48
N GLU A 123 -12.13 1.66 0.62
CA GLU A 123 -12.23 0.23 0.37
C GLU A 123 -10.89 -0.41 -0.05
N VAL A 124 -10.04 0.33 -0.77
CA VAL A 124 -8.72 -0.16 -1.21
C VAL A 124 -7.78 -0.36 -0.03
N VAL A 125 -7.73 0.59 0.90
CA VAL A 125 -6.90 0.46 2.12
C VAL A 125 -7.39 -0.71 2.95
N TYR A 126 -8.71 -0.79 3.22
CA TYR A 126 -9.27 -1.91 3.99
C TYR A 126 -9.01 -3.26 3.33
N GLY A 127 -9.14 -3.35 2.00
CA GLY A 127 -8.84 -4.56 1.24
C GLY A 127 -7.38 -5.01 1.40
N ALA A 128 -6.43 -4.07 1.38
CA ALA A 128 -5.02 -4.38 1.61
C ALA A 128 -4.75 -4.91 3.03
N VAL A 129 -5.32 -4.26 4.06
CA VAL A 129 -5.17 -4.71 5.46
C VAL A 129 -5.86 -6.05 5.71
N LEU A 130 -7.04 -6.28 5.11
CA LEU A 130 -7.72 -7.57 5.13
C LEU A 130 -6.86 -8.67 4.50
N SER A 131 -6.19 -8.38 3.39
CA SER A 131 -5.28 -9.31 2.73
C SER A 131 -4.08 -9.67 3.62
N ALA A 132 -3.51 -8.69 4.33
CA ALA A 132 -2.45 -8.91 5.31
C ALA A 132 -2.91 -9.80 6.47
N CYS A 133 -4.10 -9.53 7.04
CA CYS A 133 -4.70 -10.37 8.07
C CYS A 133 -4.98 -11.79 7.57
N ALA A 134 -5.46 -11.91 6.33
CA ALA A 134 -5.79 -13.18 5.71
C ALA A 134 -4.56 -14.07 5.52
N SER A 135 -3.46 -13.51 5.01
CA SER A 135 -2.23 -14.29 4.78
C SER A 135 -1.68 -14.92 6.06
N GLN A 136 -1.86 -14.25 7.20
CA GLN A 136 -1.44 -14.68 8.53
C GLN A 136 -2.52 -15.38 9.36
N GLY A 137 -3.72 -15.62 8.79
CA GLY A 137 -4.81 -16.32 9.48
C GLY A 137 -5.44 -15.55 10.64
N GLN A 138 -5.31 -14.22 10.65
CA GLN A 138 -5.83 -13.33 11.69
C GLN A 138 -7.32 -13.05 11.50
N TRP A 139 -8.12 -14.12 11.61
CA TRP A 139 -9.55 -14.09 11.31
C TRP A 139 -10.36 -13.13 12.17
N LYS A 140 -10.03 -12.97 13.46
CA LYS A 140 -10.73 -12.03 14.36
C LYS A 140 -10.59 -10.59 13.88
N HIS A 141 -9.37 -10.20 13.50
CA HIS A 141 -9.09 -8.87 12.94
C HIS A 141 -9.79 -8.71 11.59
N ALA A 142 -9.75 -9.73 10.72
CA ALA A 142 -10.44 -9.68 9.43
C ALA A 142 -11.96 -9.48 9.56
N LEU A 143 -12.63 -10.16 10.50
CA LEU A 143 -14.06 -9.99 10.77
C LEU A 143 -14.39 -8.61 11.36
N LYS A 144 -13.51 -8.09 12.23
CA LYS A 144 -13.64 -6.73 12.78
C LYS A 144 -13.55 -5.70 11.65
N LEU A 145 -12.55 -5.82 10.77
CA LEU A 145 -12.38 -4.93 9.61
C LEU A 145 -13.61 -4.93 8.70
N LEU A 146 -14.21 -6.09 8.40
CA LEU A 146 -15.47 -6.14 7.64
C LEU A 146 -16.63 -5.43 8.35
N SER A 147 -16.71 -5.56 9.66
CA SER A 147 -17.73 -4.89 10.46
C SER A 147 -17.52 -3.38 10.46
N ASP A 148 -16.26 -2.93 10.55
CA ASP A 148 -15.88 -1.52 10.50
C ASP A 148 -16.17 -0.91 9.12
N MET A 149 -15.86 -1.62 8.03
CA MET A 149 -16.24 -1.20 6.67
C MET A 149 -17.76 -1.01 6.54
N ARG A 150 -18.56 -1.95 7.06
CA ARG A 150 -20.03 -1.85 7.06
C ARG A 150 -20.52 -0.66 7.87
N ALA A 151 -19.93 -0.41 9.05
CA ALA A 151 -20.29 0.72 9.89
C ALA A 151 -19.94 2.08 9.24
N ARG A 152 -18.83 2.13 8.49
CA ARG A 152 -18.41 3.30 7.71
C ARG A 152 -19.16 3.45 6.37
N GLY A 153 -20.05 2.52 6.02
CA GLY A 153 -20.80 2.53 4.77
C GLY A 153 -19.93 2.27 3.53
N LEU A 154 -18.75 1.67 3.71
CA LEU A 154 -17.85 1.33 2.62
C LEU A 154 -18.36 0.06 1.90
N PRO A 155 -18.21 -0.02 0.56
CA PRO A 155 -18.60 -1.21 -0.19
C PRO A 155 -17.72 -2.38 0.25
N ILE A 156 -18.37 -3.46 0.66
CA ILE A 156 -17.71 -4.74 0.89
C ILE A 156 -17.81 -5.53 -0.41
N ASP A 157 -16.69 -5.67 -1.11
CA ASP A 157 -16.61 -6.38 -2.37
C ASP A 157 -16.27 -7.88 -2.16
N ALA A 158 -16.36 -8.64 -3.25
CA ALA A 158 -16.01 -10.07 -3.23
C ALA A 158 -14.56 -10.31 -2.77
N PRO A 159 -13.54 -9.55 -3.22
CA PRO A 159 -12.18 -9.62 -2.67
C PRO A 159 -12.10 -9.50 -1.14
N ALA A 160 -12.74 -8.50 -0.52
CA ALA A 160 -12.73 -8.30 0.93
C ALA A 160 -13.38 -9.48 1.68
N MET A 161 -14.52 -9.98 1.21
CA MET A 161 -15.17 -11.15 1.82
C MET A 161 -14.35 -12.42 1.64
N ASN A 162 -13.76 -12.64 0.46
CA ASN A 162 -12.89 -13.78 0.20
C ASN A 162 -11.64 -13.75 1.09
N ALA A 163 -11.04 -12.57 1.31
CA ALA A 163 -9.93 -12.40 2.23
C ALA A 163 -10.32 -12.80 3.66
N ALA A 164 -11.48 -12.36 4.15
CA ALA A 164 -11.96 -12.75 5.48
C ALA A 164 -12.25 -14.26 5.61
N ILE A 165 -12.86 -14.88 4.59
CA ILE A 165 -13.08 -16.34 4.54
C ILE A 165 -11.74 -17.08 4.56
N ASN A 166 -10.75 -16.62 3.79
CA ASN A 166 -9.40 -17.19 3.76
C ASN A 166 -8.71 -17.06 5.13
N ALA A 167 -8.83 -15.90 5.78
CA ALA A 167 -8.36 -15.68 7.14
C ALA A 167 -8.96 -16.70 8.11
N CYS A 168 -10.29 -16.90 8.06
CA CYS A 168 -11.00 -17.88 8.88
C CYS A 168 -10.54 -19.32 8.62
N GLY A 169 -10.34 -19.68 7.35
CA GLY A 169 -9.82 -21.00 6.97
C GLY A 169 -8.42 -21.26 7.57
N ARG A 170 -7.50 -20.32 7.42
CA ARG A 170 -6.14 -20.38 7.98
C ARG A 170 -6.13 -20.36 9.51
N GLY A 171 -7.03 -19.57 10.10
CA GLY A 171 -7.23 -19.47 11.54
C GLY A 171 -8.00 -20.63 12.18
N ARG A 172 -8.35 -21.67 11.41
CA ARG A 172 -9.16 -22.83 11.84
C ARG A 172 -10.56 -22.48 12.36
N ALA A 173 -11.06 -21.29 12.02
CA ALA A 173 -12.38 -20.79 12.36
C ALA A 173 -13.41 -21.13 11.26
N TRP A 174 -13.54 -22.43 10.94
CA TRP A 174 -14.36 -22.90 9.80
C TRP A 174 -15.86 -22.55 9.93
N ARG A 175 -16.38 -22.41 11.15
CA ARG A 175 -17.77 -22.02 11.40
C ARG A 175 -18.06 -20.59 10.93
N GLU A 176 -17.14 -19.68 11.22
CA GLU A 176 -17.24 -18.27 10.77
C GLU A 176 -17.05 -18.17 9.26
N ALA A 177 -16.12 -18.95 8.70
CA ALA A 177 -15.94 -19.05 7.25
C ALA A 177 -17.24 -19.49 6.55
N LEU A 178 -17.93 -20.50 7.10
CA LEU A 178 -19.19 -20.98 6.54
C LEU A 178 -20.31 -19.94 6.67
N ALA A 179 -20.40 -19.25 7.81
CA ALA A 179 -21.39 -18.19 8.01
C ALA A 179 -21.21 -17.04 6.98
N LEU A 180 -19.98 -16.61 6.74
CA LEU A 180 -19.66 -15.62 5.71
C LEU A 180 -19.98 -16.12 4.29
N HIS A 181 -19.69 -17.38 3.99
CA HIS A 181 -19.99 -17.97 2.67
C HIS A 181 -21.49 -18.01 2.38
N VAL A 182 -22.31 -18.36 3.37
CA VAL A 182 -23.77 -18.34 3.23
C VAL A 182 -24.28 -16.92 2.95
N GLN A 183 -23.72 -15.91 3.63
CA GLN A 183 -24.06 -14.51 3.38
C GLN A 183 -23.70 -14.05 1.95
N LEU A 184 -22.56 -14.52 1.38
CA LEU A 184 -22.22 -14.27 -0.03
C LEU A 184 -23.25 -14.87 -0.98
N SER A 185 -23.62 -16.13 -0.78
CA SER A 185 -24.56 -16.84 -1.64
C SER A 185 -25.99 -16.31 -1.60
N ALA A 186 -26.36 -15.60 -0.53
CA ALA A 186 -27.69 -15.02 -0.37
C ALA A 186 -27.82 -13.62 -1.02
N ASN A 187 -26.70 -12.97 -1.37
CA ASN A 187 -26.64 -11.62 -1.91
C ASN A 187 -26.27 -11.56 -3.41
N GLY A 188 -26.15 -12.70 -4.09
CA GLY A 188 -25.94 -12.80 -5.54
C GLY A 188 -27.21 -13.23 -6.27
#